data_AF-A0A9E0NJ64-F1
#
_entry.id   AF-A0A9E0NJ64-F1
#
_cell.length_a   1.000
_cell.length_b   1.000
_cell.length_c   1.000
_cell.angle_alpha   90.00
_cell.angle_beta   90.00
_cell.angle_gamma   90.00
#
_symmetry.space_group_name_H-M   'P 1'
#
loop_
_entity.id
_entity.type
_entity.pdbx_description
1 polymer ?
#
loop_
_entity_poly.entity_id
_entity_poly.type
_entity_poly.pdbx_seq_one_letter_code
_entity_poly.pdbx_strand_id
1 'polypeptide(L)'
;MQHVVRGMFGLGLGCLALWGLAGCNGGSSGDAGTPAAQAAVTTVEGPVKGGLGMISVSSTMFPLLPLGYTANEYFVSGTAGSFTAEGVLPADGYWQVRSAGDAAAYKTRIVVYRPQNARNFN
;
A
#
# COMPACT_ATOMS: atom_id res chain seq x y z
N MET A 1 -14.39 -20.60 37.56
CA MET A 1 -14.32 -19.99 38.91
C MET A 1 -13.29 -18.86 38.82
N GLN A 2 -13.66 -17.67 38.31
CA GLN A 2 -14.25 -16.52 39.03
C GLN A 2 -13.39 -16.08 40.23
N HIS A 3 -12.60 -15.00 40.09
CA HIS A 3 -12.21 -14.01 41.11
C HIS A 3 -11.53 -12.84 40.34
N VAL A 4 -12.22 -11.78 39.90
CA VAL A 4 -12.74 -10.60 40.64
C VAL A 4 -11.63 -9.76 41.29
N VAL A 5 -11.31 -8.62 40.67
CA VAL A 5 -10.73 -7.45 41.35
C VAL A 5 -11.74 -6.30 41.23
N ARG A 6 -12.39 -5.98 42.35
CA ARG A 6 -13.08 -4.72 42.65
C ARG A 6 -11.99 -3.70 43.03
N GLY A 7 -11.96 -2.44 42.65
CA GLY A 7 -12.99 -1.41 42.64
C GLY A 7 -12.43 -0.22 43.44
N MET A 8 -12.36 0.98 42.87
CA MET A 8 -12.15 2.20 43.64
C MET A 8 -13.13 3.26 43.16
N PHE A 9 -14.01 3.63 44.09
CA PHE A 9 -15.01 4.67 44.02
C PHE A 9 -14.34 6.05 43.88
N GLY A 10 -14.86 6.88 42.98
CA GLY A 10 -14.61 8.32 42.93
C GLY A 10 -15.89 9.01 42.45
N LEU A 11 -16.67 9.51 43.41
CA LEU A 11 -17.89 10.30 43.20
C LEU A 11 -17.57 11.57 42.38
N GLY A 12 -18.34 11.80 41.32
CA GLY A 12 -18.38 13.07 40.60
C GLY A 12 -19.75 13.23 39.93
N LEU A 13 -20.72 13.72 40.70
CA LEU A 13 -22.04 14.12 40.22
C LEU A 13 -21.92 15.43 39.42
N GLY A 14 -22.56 15.50 38.25
CA GLY A 14 -23.04 16.78 37.70
C GLY A 14 -22.88 16.96 36.20
N CYS A 15 -23.91 16.59 35.42
CA CYS A 15 -24.79 17.51 34.70
C CYS A 15 -25.46 16.75 33.53
N LEU A 16 -26.77 16.55 33.63
CA LEU A 16 -27.60 16.01 32.56
C LEU A 16 -27.69 17.03 31.42
N ALA A 17 -27.34 16.60 30.21
CA ALA A 17 -27.96 17.11 28.99
C ALA A 17 -28.40 15.92 28.14
N LEU A 18 -29.66 15.55 28.32
CA LEU A 18 -30.42 14.67 27.44
C LEU A 18 -30.55 15.32 26.07
N TRP A 19 -29.99 14.69 25.03
CA TRP A 19 -30.48 14.81 23.67
C TRP A 19 -31.02 13.46 23.27
N GLY A 20 -32.34 13.38 23.16
CA GLY A 20 -33.06 12.18 22.75
C GLY A 20 -33.22 12.09 21.24
N LEU A 21 -33.13 10.84 20.77
CA LEU A 21 -33.79 10.23 19.61
C LEU A 21 -33.24 10.52 18.20
N ALA A 22 -32.53 9.54 17.66
CA ALA A 22 -33.03 8.74 16.53
C ALA A 22 -32.39 7.35 16.57
N GLY A 23 -33.21 6.31 16.73
CA GLY A 23 -32.78 4.93 16.69
C GLY A 23 -32.60 4.43 15.25
N CYS A 24 -31.58 3.60 15.05
CA CYS A 24 -31.64 2.46 14.14
C CYS A 24 -31.26 1.24 14.96
N ASN A 25 -32.27 0.53 15.48
CA ASN A 25 -32.09 -0.85 15.91
C ASN A 25 -31.94 -1.69 14.64
N GLY A 26 -30.70 -1.97 14.27
CA GLY A 26 -30.34 -2.91 13.23
C GLY A 26 -29.30 -3.84 13.79
N GLY A 27 -29.74 -4.88 14.49
CA GLY A 27 -28.89 -6.00 14.83
C GLY A 27 -28.31 -6.61 13.55
N SER A 28 -27.00 -6.54 13.40
CA SER A 28 -26.23 -7.45 12.57
C SER A 28 -24.91 -7.58 13.29
N SER A 29 -24.65 -8.81 13.72
CA SER A 29 -23.41 -9.29 14.31
C SER A 29 -22.23 -8.60 13.64
N GLY A 30 -21.29 -8.10 14.44
CA GLY A 30 -20.06 -7.55 13.93
C GLY A 30 -19.39 -8.58 13.03
N ASP A 31 -19.55 -8.41 11.73
CA ASP A 31 -18.57 -8.90 10.79
C ASP A 31 -17.39 -7.95 11.02
N ALA A 32 -16.46 -8.40 11.87
CA ALA A 32 -15.17 -7.78 11.99
C ALA A 32 -14.52 -7.94 10.61
N GLY A 33 -14.85 -7.02 9.71
CA GLY A 33 -14.29 -6.98 8.38
C GLY A 33 -12.78 -7.06 8.55
N THR A 34 -12.18 -8.07 7.92
CA THR A 34 -10.74 -8.24 7.88
C THR A 34 -10.12 -6.87 7.63
N PRO A 35 -9.26 -6.35 8.52
CA PRO A 35 -8.66 -5.03 8.33
C PRO A 35 -8.06 -4.98 6.93
N ALA A 36 -8.56 -4.07 6.10
CA ALA A 36 -8.00 -3.87 4.77
C ALA A 36 -6.51 -3.57 4.95
N ALA A 37 -5.65 -4.38 4.36
CA ALA A 37 -4.22 -4.19 4.46
C ALA A 37 -3.87 -2.79 3.94
N GLN A 38 -3.31 -1.94 4.81
CA GLN A 38 -2.88 -0.60 4.42
C GLN A 38 -1.77 -0.75 3.37
N ALA A 39 -1.95 -0.13 2.20
CA ALA A 39 -0.93 -0.17 1.15
C ALA A 39 0.39 0.43 1.68
N ALA A 40 1.49 -0.29 1.48
CA ALA A 40 2.81 0.20 1.85
C ALA A 40 3.14 1.47 1.05
N VAL A 41 3.65 2.49 1.73
CA VAL A 41 4.10 3.73 1.08
C VAL A 41 5.41 3.45 0.36
N THR A 42 5.51 3.86 -0.90
CA THR A 42 6.72 3.76 -1.72
C THR A 42 7.35 5.13 -1.94
N THR A 43 8.68 5.17 -2.03
CA THR A 43 9.44 6.38 -2.32
C THR A 43 10.05 6.28 -3.71
N VAL A 44 9.99 7.37 -4.48
CA VAL A 44 10.60 7.49 -5.79
C VAL A 44 11.70 8.55 -5.76
N GLU A 45 12.93 8.15 -6.10
CA GLU A 45 14.10 9.03 -6.20
C GLU A 45 14.55 9.14 -7.66
N GLY A 46 14.80 10.34 -8.15
CA GLY A 46 15.37 10.55 -9.48
C GLY A 46 15.02 11.90 -10.10
N PRO A 47 15.40 12.12 -11.37
CA PRO A 47 16.07 11.16 -12.24
C PRO A 47 17.50 10.85 -11.75
N VAL A 48 17.93 9.59 -11.90
CA VAL A 48 19.28 9.16 -11.55
C VAL A 48 20.28 9.78 -12.52
N LYS A 49 21.35 10.41 -11.99
CA LYS A 49 22.38 11.11 -12.78
C LYS A 49 23.70 10.36 -12.91
N GLY A 50 23.81 9.19 -12.28
CA GLY A 50 24.99 8.31 -12.41
C GLY A 50 25.19 7.81 -13.84
N GLY A 51 26.35 7.22 -14.14
CA GLY A 51 26.62 6.66 -15.47
C GLY A 51 26.66 7.69 -16.60
N LEU A 52 27.00 8.95 -16.30
CA LEU A 52 26.97 10.08 -17.25
C LEU A 52 25.57 10.36 -17.84
N GLY A 53 24.51 9.98 -17.12
CA GLY A 53 23.12 10.10 -17.60
C GLY A 53 22.72 9.00 -18.60
N MET A 54 23.59 8.02 -18.84
CA MET A 54 23.28 6.84 -19.64
C MET A 54 22.53 5.82 -18.79
N ILE A 55 21.50 5.21 -19.38
CA ILE A 55 20.77 4.09 -18.77
C ILE A 55 21.72 2.90 -18.66
N SER A 56 21.90 2.36 -17.45
CA SER A 56 22.85 1.28 -17.18
C SER A 56 22.20 -0.09 -16.98
N VAL A 57 20.88 -0.18 -17.16
CA VAL A 57 20.09 -1.42 -17.13
C VAL A 57 19.62 -1.80 -18.53
N SER A 58 18.99 -2.97 -18.67
CA SER A 58 18.40 -3.40 -19.94
C SER A 58 17.49 -2.30 -20.50
N SER A 59 17.73 -1.92 -21.75
CA SER A 59 17.13 -0.76 -22.42
C SER A 59 16.73 -1.11 -23.85
N THR A 60 16.09 -0.17 -24.55
CA THR A 60 15.75 -0.33 -25.97
C THR A 60 17.00 -0.29 -26.85
N MET A 61 17.00 -1.07 -27.94
CA MET A 61 18.11 -1.10 -28.92
C MET A 61 17.94 -0.08 -30.07
N PHE A 62 16.93 0.79 -30.01
CA PHE A 62 16.64 1.81 -31.02
C PHE A 62 16.62 3.22 -30.40
N PRO A 63 16.89 4.28 -31.19
CA PRO A 63 16.89 5.64 -30.68
C PRO A 63 15.47 6.13 -30.38
N LEU A 64 15.27 6.73 -29.20
CA LEU A 64 13.97 7.23 -28.74
C LEU A 64 13.64 8.64 -29.20
N LEU A 65 14.67 9.48 -29.37
CA LEU A 65 14.51 10.87 -29.76
C LEU A 65 13.76 11.03 -31.10
N PRO A 66 14.06 10.27 -32.17
CA PRO A 66 13.31 10.33 -33.42
C PRO A 66 11.84 9.89 -33.29
N LEU A 67 11.52 9.12 -32.25
CA LEU A 67 10.15 8.67 -31.95
C LEU A 67 9.39 9.66 -31.05
N GLY A 68 10.03 10.75 -30.63
CA GLY A 68 9.44 11.74 -29.72
C GLY A 68 9.37 11.26 -28.27
N TYR A 69 10.25 10.35 -27.86
CA TYR A 69 10.33 9.83 -26.48
C TYR A 69 11.63 10.25 -25.77
N THR A 70 11.53 10.38 -24.45
CA THR A 70 12.67 10.51 -23.54
C THR A 70 12.70 9.34 -22.57
N ALA A 71 13.88 9.03 -22.04
CA ALA A 71 14.06 8.00 -21.03
C ALA A 71 14.79 8.55 -19.81
N ASN A 72 14.33 8.17 -18.62
CA ASN A 72 14.97 8.53 -17.36
C ASN A 72 14.95 7.34 -16.40
N GLU A 73 16.02 7.19 -15.61
CA GLU A 73 16.09 6.20 -14.54
C GLU A 73 15.59 6.77 -13.22
N TYR A 74 14.93 5.93 -12.42
CA TYR A 74 14.49 6.25 -11.06
C TYR A 74 14.78 5.07 -10.14
N PHE A 75 15.00 5.34 -8.86
CA PHE A 75 14.93 4.33 -7.82
C PHE A 75 13.53 4.33 -7.20
N VAL A 76 12.99 3.13 -7.00
CA VAL A 76 11.79 2.91 -6.19
C VAL A 76 12.20 2.12 -4.96
N SER A 77 11.86 2.61 -3.78
CA SER A 77 12.19 1.97 -2.51
C SER A 77 10.98 1.89 -1.58
N GLY A 78 11.05 0.95 -0.66
CA GLY A 78 10.02 0.74 0.36
C GLY A 78 10.28 -0.53 1.16
N THR A 79 9.26 -0.98 1.88
CA THR A 79 9.27 -2.26 2.60
C THR A 79 8.22 -3.18 1.99
N ALA A 80 8.64 -4.34 1.49
CA ALA A 80 7.78 -5.37 0.93
C ALA A 80 7.37 -6.35 2.03
N GLY A 81 6.07 -6.66 2.11
CA GLY A 81 5.55 -7.75 2.92
C GLY A 81 5.48 -9.05 2.12
N SER A 82 5.66 -10.17 2.81
CA SER A 82 5.56 -11.51 2.23
C SER A 82 4.16 -12.11 2.41
N PHE A 83 3.76 -12.94 1.44
CA PHE A 83 2.48 -13.65 1.43
C PHE A 83 2.69 -15.13 1.10
N THR A 84 1.84 -15.98 1.67
CA THR A 84 1.80 -17.42 1.40
C THR A 84 0.44 -17.82 0.87
N ALA A 85 0.41 -18.75 -0.07
CA ALA A 85 -0.81 -19.29 -0.65
C ALA A 85 -1.69 -19.97 0.41
N GLU A 86 -2.99 -19.74 0.34
CA GLU A 86 -4.00 -20.49 1.07
C GLU A 86 -4.53 -21.63 0.19
N GLY A 87 -3.72 -22.69 0.07
CA GLY A 87 -4.03 -23.85 -0.75
C GLY A 87 -3.37 -23.81 -2.13
N VAL A 88 -4.00 -24.49 -3.10
CA VAL A 88 -3.50 -24.60 -4.47
C VAL A 88 -3.78 -23.30 -5.22
N LEU A 89 -2.77 -22.75 -5.92
CA LEU A 89 -2.92 -21.56 -6.75
C LEU A 89 -3.61 -21.91 -8.08
N PRO A 90 -4.84 -21.44 -8.34
CA PRO A 90 -5.49 -21.65 -9.62
C PRO A 90 -4.79 -20.85 -10.74
N ALA A 91 -4.97 -21.31 -11.99
CA ALA A 91 -4.37 -20.72 -13.18
C ALA A 91 -5.12 -19.49 -13.73
N ASP A 92 -6.22 -19.09 -13.10
CA ASP A 92 -7.05 -17.93 -13.47
C ASP A 92 -6.48 -16.59 -13.01
N GLY A 93 -5.40 -16.60 -12.20
CA GLY A 93 -4.73 -15.42 -11.68
C GLY A 93 -5.38 -14.84 -10.41
N TYR A 94 -6.41 -15.48 -9.85
CA TYR A 94 -7.04 -15.05 -8.60
C TYR A 94 -6.59 -15.96 -7.45
N TRP A 95 -5.72 -15.45 -6.60
CA TRP A 95 -5.09 -16.24 -5.54
C TRP A 95 -5.56 -15.82 -4.15
N GLN A 96 -5.98 -16.82 -3.37
CA GLN A 96 -6.18 -16.65 -1.93
C GLN A 96 -4.82 -16.75 -1.23
N VAL A 97 -4.49 -15.70 -0.49
CA VAL A 97 -3.20 -15.58 0.21
C VAL A 97 -3.42 -15.01 1.60
N ARG A 98 -2.53 -15.41 2.52
CA ARG A 98 -2.39 -14.78 3.84
C ARG A 98 -1.02 -14.15 3.97
N SER A 99 -0.93 -13.11 4.81
CA SER A 99 0.37 -12.58 5.19
C SER A 99 1.21 -13.66 5.85
N ALA A 100 2.50 -13.71 5.48
CA ALA A 100 3.47 -14.58 6.12
C ALA A 100 4.17 -13.91 7.31
N GLY A 101 3.91 -12.62 7.55
CA GLY A 101 4.45 -11.86 8.70
C GLY A 101 5.84 -11.26 8.47
N ASP A 102 6.62 -11.77 7.53
CA ASP A 102 7.94 -11.22 7.22
C ASP A 102 7.85 -10.01 6.30
N ALA A 103 8.74 -9.04 6.54
CA ALA A 103 8.89 -7.84 5.73
C ALA A 103 10.36 -7.50 5.50
N ALA A 104 10.69 -6.99 4.32
CA ALA A 104 12.05 -6.63 3.95
C ALA A 104 12.10 -5.32 3.17
N ALA A 105 13.14 -4.51 3.42
CA ALA A 105 13.40 -3.32 2.63
C ALA A 105 13.83 -3.69 1.22
N TYR A 106 13.36 -2.95 0.22
CA TYR A 106 13.82 -3.06 -1.15
C TYR A 106 14.20 -1.69 -1.70
N LYS A 107 15.13 -1.71 -2.66
CA LYS A 107 15.42 -0.57 -3.53
C LYS A 107 15.71 -1.12 -4.93
N THR A 108 14.82 -0.82 -5.87
CA THR A 108 14.93 -1.26 -7.26
C THR A 108 15.13 -0.06 -8.18
N ARG A 109 15.65 -0.31 -9.38
CA ARG A 109 15.85 0.70 -10.42
C ARG A 109 14.86 0.45 -11.55
N ILE A 110 14.20 1.50 -12.01
CA ILE A 110 13.29 1.47 -13.16
C ILE A 110 13.73 2.47 -14.23
N VAL A 111 13.35 2.20 -15.48
CA VAL A 111 13.47 3.13 -16.60
C VAL A 111 12.07 3.54 -17.01
N VAL A 112 11.82 4.85 -17.09
CA VAL A 112 10.56 5.41 -17.58
C VAL A 112 10.79 5.98 -18.97
N TYR A 113 10.16 5.36 -19.96
CA TYR A 113 10.01 5.91 -21.31
C TYR A 113 8.71 6.71 -21.37
N ARG A 114 8.80 7.98 -21.77
CA ARG A 114 7.61 8.85 -21.88
C ARG A 114 7.72 9.78 -23.08
N PRO A 115 6.58 10.25 -23.63
CA PRO A 115 6.58 11.27 -24.66
C PRO A 115 7.34 12.53 -24.20
N GLN A 116 8.03 13.18 -25.13
CA GLN A 116 8.66 14.48 -24.89
C GLN A 116 7.61 15.56 -24.62
N ASN A 117 6.47 15.48 -25.33
CA ASN A 117 5.30 16.30 -25.05
C ASN A 117 4.33 15.52 -24.15
N ALA A 118 4.18 15.96 -22.91
CA ALA A 118 3.30 15.31 -21.94
C ALA A 118 1.82 15.24 -22.38
N ARG A 119 1.36 16.13 -23.27
CA ARG A 119 -0.01 16.08 -23.82
C ARG A 119 -0.26 14.89 -24.76
N ASN A 120 0.79 14.20 -25.19
CA ASN A 120 0.65 12.98 -26.00
C ASN A 120 0.42 11.74 -25.12
N PHE A 121 0.40 11.90 -23.80
CA PHE A 121 0.09 10.84 -22.86
C PHE A 121 -1.39 10.93 -22.45
N ASN A 122 -2.20 10.01 -22.99
CA ASN A 122 -3.66 9.86 -22.77
C ASN A 122 -4.45 11.19 -22.89
#